data_AF-A0A821Y8V3-F1
#
_entry.id   AF-A0A821Y8V3-F1
#
_cell.length_a   1.000
_cell.length_b   1.000
_cell.length_c   1.000
_cell.angle_alpha   90.00
_cell.angle_beta   90.00
_cell.angle_gamma   90.00
#
_symmetry.space_group_name_H-M   'P 1'
#
loop_
_entity.id
_entity.type
_entity.pdbx_description
1 polymer ?
#
loop_
_entity_poly.entity_id
_entity_poly.type
_entity_poly.pdbx_seq_one_letter_code
_entity_poly.pdbx_strand_id
1 'polypeptide(L)'
;MDIQYVYTKKRNQLGRPTNFSDRPAEILAEVIPNFNLLQEFIYRDPVEIGVQNSIQLSEHEVNTIRYNTESKGINHTEGGWPKDVNIQEQDQINRFRKKLEKDELYLNSLYRLIHDLEMGIKQNNAIDIHQVYFQNKIDDYDEPFNIKTINLYCYNPNINQMANHISWQPDGQRKIAVS
;
A
#
# COMPACT_ATOMS: atom_id res chain seq x y z
N MET A 1 54.29 7.31 5.93
CA MET A 1 54.85 5.96 6.12
C MET A 1 53.85 5.01 5.50
N ASP A 2 54.19 4.43 4.35
CA ASP A 2 53.32 3.42 3.72
C ASP A 2 53.51 2.12 4.47
N ILE A 3 52.44 1.64 5.11
CA ILE A 3 52.46 0.40 5.88
C ILE A 3 52.42 -0.74 4.86
N GLN A 4 53.61 -1.31 4.58
CA GLN A 4 53.75 -2.42 3.66
C GLN A 4 53.52 -3.74 4.40
N TYR A 5 52.41 -4.41 4.09
CA TYR A 5 52.08 -5.71 4.68
C TYR A 5 52.86 -6.83 3.97
N VAL A 6 53.75 -7.49 4.70
CA VAL A 6 54.51 -8.65 4.20
C VAL A 6 53.86 -9.93 4.72
N TYR A 7 53.20 -10.67 3.83
CA TYR A 7 52.60 -11.96 4.16
C TYR A 7 53.65 -13.08 4.09
N THR A 8 53.87 -13.78 5.20
CA THR A 8 54.86 -14.88 5.30
C THR A 8 54.35 -16.23 4.82
N LYS A 9 53.03 -16.47 4.85
CA LYS A 9 52.40 -17.73 4.40
C LYS A 9 51.03 -17.50 3.78
N LYS A 10 50.67 -18.36 2.81
CA LYS A 10 49.33 -18.38 2.22
C LYS A 10 48.33 -19.08 3.14
N ARG A 11 47.07 -18.61 3.18
CA ARG A 11 46.02 -19.17 4.07
C ARG A 11 45.77 -20.68 3.87
N ASN A 12 45.90 -21.19 2.64
CA ASN A 12 45.79 -22.62 2.33
C ASN A 12 46.93 -23.50 2.92
N GLN A 13 47.97 -22.90 3.51
CA GLN A 13 49.07 -23.60 4.16
C GLN A 13 48.94 -23.60 5.70
N LEU A 14 47.99 -22.84 6.26
CA LEU A 14 47.70 -22.82 7.69
C LEU A 14 46.78 -23.98 8.08
N GLY A 15 46.95 -24.53 9.29
CA GLY A 15 46.07 -25.59 9.82
C GLY A 15 46.25 -26.97 9.19
N ARG A 16 47.37 -27.23 8.50
CA ARG A 16 47.72 -28.59 8.05
C ARG A 16 47.88 -29.51 9.26
N PRO A 17 47.36 -30.75 9.22
CA PRO A 17 47.50 -31.68 10.33
C PRO A 17 48.98 -31.95 10.59
N THR A 18 49.42 -31.69 11.82
CA THR A 18 50.75 -32.10 12.30
C THR A 18 50.73 -33.59 12.59
N ASN A 19 51.50 -34.38 11.84
CA ASN A 19 51.69 -35.80 12.13
C ASN A 19 52.65 -35.96 13.30
N PHE A 20 52.11 -36.05 14.51
CA PHE A 20 52.85 -36.58 15.64
C PHE A 20 52.90 -38.11 15.51
N SER A 21 54.09 -38.67 15.63
CA SER A 21 54.33 -40.11 15.66
C SER A 21 55.26 -40.38 16.83
N ASP A 22 55.00 -41.45 17.58
CA ASP A 22 55.91 -41.91 18.61
C ASP A 22 57.22 -42.32 17.94
N ARG A 23 58.24 -41.49 18.09
CA ARG A 23 59.59 -41.76 17.63
C ARG A 23 60.48 -41.93 18.85
N PRO A 24 61.44 -42.88 18.82
CA PRO A 24 62.44 -42.96 19.86
C PRO A 24 63.20 -41.64 19.95
N ALA A 25 63.72 -41.32 21.13
CA ALA A 25 64.46 -40.08 21.33
C ALA A 25 65.68 -40.02 20.39
N GLU A 26 65.61 -39.13 19.40
CA GLU A 26 66.69 -38.86 18.45
C GLU A 26 67.36 -37.54 18.84
N ILE A 27 68.69 -37.54 18.95
CA ILE A 27 69.46 -36.31 19.13
C ILE A 27 69.51 -35.61 17.77
N LEU A 28 68.61 -34.63 17.57
CA LEU A 28 68.54 -33.85 16.32
C LEU A 28 69.73 -32.90 16.16
N ALA A 29 70.30 -32.44 17.27
CA ALA A 29 71.48 -31.60 17.30
C ALA A 29 72.25 -31.84 18.60
N GLU A 30 73.55 -32.10 18.47
CA GLU A 30 74.47 -32.12 19.59
C GLU A 30 75.26 -30.81 19.56
N VAL A 31 75.02 -29.94 20.55
CA VAL A 31 75.71 -28.66 20.66
C VAL A 31 76.86 -28.82 21.65
N ILE A 32 78.05 -29.03 21.10
CA ILE A 32 79.28 -29.18 21.90
C ILE A 32 79.67 -27.80 22.48
N PRO A 33 80.06 -27.72 23.76
CA PRO A 33 80.47 -26.46 24.37
C PRO A 33 81.71 -25.89 23.67
N ASN A 34 81.59 -24.66 23.20
CA ASN A 34 82.71 -23.93 22.62
C ASN A 34 83.47 -23.19 23.72
N PHE A 35 84.69 -23.63 24.01
CA PHE A 35 85.50 -23.10 25.10
C PHE A 35 85.88 -21.62 24.94
N ASN A 36 85.95 -21.11 23.70
CA ASN A 36 86.22 -19.68 23.48
C ASN A 36 85.01 -18.82 23.88
N LEU A 37 83.80 -19.25 23.53
CA LEU A 37 82.55 -18.56 23.91
C LEU A 37 82.29 -18.63 25.43
N LEU A 38 82.80 -19.69 26.07
CA LEU A 38 82.67 -19.88 27.51
C LEU A 38 83.56 -18.89 28.30
N GLN A 39 84.69 -18.47 27.75
CA GLN A 39 85.52 -17.41 28.35
C GLN A 39 84.86 -16.03 28.26
N GLU A 40 84.02 -15.81 27.25
CA GLU A 40 83.25 -14.57 27.06
C GLU A 40 81.90 -14.57 27.79
N PHE A 41 81.58 -15.66 28.51
CA PHE A 41 80.34 -15.78 29.24
C PHE A 41 80.30 -14.82 30.43
N ILE A 42 79.26 -13.97 30.47
CA ILE A 42 79.00 -13.06 31.57
C ILE A 42 77.64 -13.44 32.17
N TYR A 43 77.63 -13.80 33.45
CA TYR A 43 76.41 -14.09 34.18
C TYR A 43 75.56 -12.82 34.28
N ARG A 44 74.34 -12.87 33.73
CA ARG A 44 73.35 -11.79 33.82
C ARG A 44 72.20 -12.24 34.71
N ASP A 45 71.94 -11.48 35.75
CA ASP A 45 70.80 -11.65 36.66
C ASP A 45 70.35 -10.25 37.15
N PRO A 46 69.09 -9.84 36.91
CA PRO A 46 68.03 -10.54 36.19
C PRO A 46 68.18 -10.46 34.66
N VAL A 47 67.70 -11.50 33.96
CA VAL A 47 67.59 -11.51 32.50
C VAL A 47 66.17 -11.17 32.11
N GLU A 48 65.97 -10.01 31.49
CA GLU A 48 64.71 -9.71 30.79
C GLU A 48 64.77 -10.28 29.37
N ILE A 49 63.90 -11.25 29.08
CA ILE A 49 63.70 -11.78 27.73
C ILE A 49 62.29 -11.40 27.28
N GLY A 50 62.19 -10.60 26.23
CA GLY A 50 60.92 -10.31 25.58
C GLY A 50 60.47 -11.51 24.74
N VAL A 51 59.47 -12.25 25.21
CA VAL A 51 58.82 -13.31 24.43
C VAL A 51 57.53 -12.75 23.85
N GLN A 52 57.42 -12.70 22.53
CA GLN A 52 56.20 -12.26 21.86
C GLN A 52 55.24 -13.44 21.65
N ASN A 53 54.15 -13.46 22.41
CA ASN A 53 53.03 -14.39 22.21
C ASN A 53 51.85 -13.66 21.55
N SER A 54 52.01 -13.24 20.29
CA SER A 54 50.91 -12.64 19.52
C SER A 54 50.27 -13.66 18.59
N ILE A 55 48.94 -13.65 18.53
CA ILE A 55 48.16 -14.49 17.62
C ILE A 55 48.48 -14.09 16.17
N GLN A 56 48.92 -15.03 15.36
CA GLN A 56 49.10 -14.82 13.93
C GLN A 56 47.74 -14.82 13.22
N LEU A 57 47.36 -13.70 12.61
CA LEU A 57 46.13 -13.54 11.85
C LEU A 57 46.42 -13.66 10.35
N SER A 58 45.42 -14.11 9.58
CA SER A 58 45.49 -14.18 8.11
C SER A 58 44.25 -13.52 7.51
N GLU A 59 44.45 -12.65 6.52
CA GLU A 59 43.38 -11.96 5.79
C GLU A 59 43.07 -12.65 4.46
N HIS A 60 41.84 -12.51 3.97
CA HIS A 60 41.42 -13.03 2.67
C HIS A 60 40.32 -12.15 2.07
N GLU A 61 40.50 -11.72 0.82
CA GLU A 61 39.54 -10.91 0.07
C GLU A 61 38.94 -11.73 -1.09
N VAL A 62 37.63 -11.58 -1.34
CA VAL A 62 36.92 -12.23 -2.44
C VAL A 62 36.03 -11.23 -3.16
N ASN A 63 36.17 -11.19 -4.49
CA ASN A 63 35.28 -10.44 -5.36
C ASN A 63 34.27 -11.38 -6.04
N THR A 64 32.98 -11.07 -5.91
CA THR A 64 31.89 -11.79 -6.58
C THR A 64 31.32 -10.97 -7.74
N ILE A 65 31.04 -11.63 -8.85
CA ILE A 65 30.43 -11.02 -10.03
C ILE A 65 28.93 -10.83 -9.77
N ARG A 66 28.36 -9.67 -10.15
CA ARG A 66 26.91 -9.44 -10.07
C ARG A 66 26.18 -10.20 -11.16
N TYR A 67 25.16 -10.96 -10.77
CA TYR A 67 24.27 -11.70 -11.67
C TYR A 67 22.94 -10.96 -11.81
N ASN A 68 22.50 -10.73 -13.05
CA ASN A 68 21.23 -10.05 -13.33
C ASN A 68 20.11 -11.09 -13.52
N THR A 69 19.11 -11.04 -12.64
CA THR A 69 17.87 -11.84 -12.76
C THR A 69 16.69 -10.96 -13.10
N GLU A 70 15.90 -11.36 -14.09
CA GLU A 70 14.61 -10.77 -14.40
C GLU A 70 13.48 -11.71 -14.01
N SER A 71 12.45 -11.18 -13.35
CA SER A 71 11.21 -11.92 -13.06
C SER A 71 10.22 -11.69 -14.20
N LYS A 72 9.94 -12.74 -14.97
CA LYS A 72 8.90 -12.71 -16.02
C LYS A 72 7.68 -13.48 -15.55
N GLY A 73 6.53 -12.80 -15.51
CA GLY A 73 5.21 -13.42 -15.32
C GLY A 73 4.43 -13.43 -16.63
N ILE A 74 3.61 -14.45 -16.83
CA ILE A 74 2.64 -14.52 -17.93
C ILE A 74 1.27 -14.20 -17.34
N ASN A 75 0.60 -13.19 -17.90
CA ASN A 75 -0.78 -12.86 -17.54
C ASN A 75 -1.72 -13.41 -18.61
N HIS A 76 -2.52 -14.42 -18.27
CA HIS A 76 -3.56 -14.94 -19.16
C HIS A 76 -4.81 -14.05 -19.04
N THR A 77 -4.97 -13.10 -19.96
CA THR A 77 -6.16 -12.23 -20.03
C THR A 77 -7.35 -12.88 -20.73
N GLU A 78 -7.09 -13.93 -21.51
CA GLU A 78 -8.08 -14.71 -22.26
C GLU A 78 -8.32 -16.02 -21.50
N GLY A 79 -9.39 -16.04 -20.70
CA GLY A 79 -9.73 -17.16 -19.81
C GLY A 79 -11.22 -17.41 -19.74
N GLY A 80 -11.59 -18.67 -19.51
CA GLY A 80 -12.97 -19.13 -19.37
C GLY A 80 -13.39 -20.18 -20.40
N TRP A 81 -12.64 -20.30 -21.51
CA TRP A 81 -12.86 -21.35 -22.50
C TRP A 81 -12.09 -22.63 -22.14
N PRO A 82 -12.66 -23.82 -22.39
CA PRO A 82 -11.95 -25.08 -22.22
C PRO A 82 -10.71 -25.16 -23.13
N LYS A 83 -9.76 -26.02 -22.76
CA LYS A 83 -8.48 -26.21 -23.48
C LYS A 83 -8.65 -26.56 -24.97
N ASP A 84 -9.78 -27.18 -25.32
CA ASP A 84 -10.06 -27.67 -26.67
C ASP A 84 -10.77 -26.64 -27.56
N VAL A 85 -11.04 -25.42 -27.05
CA VAL A 85 -11.76 -24.36 -27.79
C VAL A 85 -10.81 -23.21 -28.08
N ASN A 86 -10.45 -23.05 -29.35
CA ASN A 86 -9.70 -21.90 -29.83
C ASN A 86 -10.62 -20.68 -29.99
N ILE A 87 -10.34 -19.61 -29.24
CA ILE A 87 -11.13 -18.37 -29.24
C ILE A 87 -10.98 -17.60 -30.56
N GLN A 88 -9.86 -17.79 -31.26
CA GLN A 88 -9.63 -17.14 -32.56
C GLN A 88 -10.50 -17.74 -33.66
N GLU A 89 -11.02 -18.96 -33.44
CA GLU A 89 -11.89 -19.66 -34.38
C GLU A 89 -13.36 -19.58 -33.93
N GLN A 90 -14.13 -18.70 -34.57
CA GLN A 90 -15.55 -18.51 -34.27
C GLN A 90 -16.38 -19.81 -34.41
N ASP A 91 -16.01 -20.70 -35.33
CA ASP A 91 -16.69 -21.98 -35.51
C ASP A 91 -16.57 -22.88 -34.30
N GLN A 92 -15.41 -22.90 -33.63
CA GLN A 92 -15.21 -23.70 -32.42
C GLN A 92 -16.04 -23.14 -31.26
N ILE A 93 -16.07 -21.82 -31.10
CA ILE A 93 -16.91 -21.13 -30.12
C ILE A 93 -18.39 -21.46 -30.35
N ASN A 94 -18.86 -21.35 -31.59
CA ASN A 94 -20.27 -21.58 -31.94
C ASN A 94 -20.67 -23.05 -31.73
N ARG A 95 -19.79 -24.00 -32.08
CA ARG A 95 -20.02 -25.43 -31.82
C ARG A 95 -20.10 -25.72 -30.31
N PHE A 96 -19.20 -25.13 -29.53
CA PHE A 96 -19.19 -25.30 -28.08
C PHE A 96 -20.48 -24.75 -27.44
N ARG A 97 -20.90 -23.54 -27.80
CA ARG A 97 -22.16 -22.94 -27.33
C ARG A 97 -23.37 -23.81 -27.68
N LYS A 98 -23.49 -24.22 -28.95
CA LYS A 98 -24.57 -25.11 -29.40
C LYS A 98 -24.60 -26.46 -28.68
N LYS A 99 -23.44 -26.97 -28.26
CA LYS A 99 -23.36 -28.21 -27.48
C LYS A 99 -23.94 -27.99 -26.09
N LEU A 100 -23.60 -26.89 -25.43
CA LEU A 100 -24.13 -26.54 -24.09
C LEU A 100 -25.63 -26.22 -24.13
N GLU A 101 -26.10 -25.49 -25.15
CA GLU A 101 -27.50 -25.13 -25.30
C GLU A 101 -28.43 -26.34 -25.50
N LYS A 102 -27.89 -27.48 -25.93
CA LYS A 102 -28.64 -28.73 -26.09
C LYS A 102 -28.61 -29.63 -24.85
N ASP A 103 -27.82 -29.29 -23.84
CA ASP A 103 -27.72 -30.08 -22.62
C ASP A 103 -29.02 -29.94 -21.80
N GLU A 104 -29.64 -31.08 -21.47
CA GLU A 104 -30.89 -31.11 -20.71
C GLU A 104 -30.74 -30.50 -19.31
N LEU A 105 -29.58 -30.70 -18.65
CA LEU A 105 -29.32 -30.13 -17.33
C LEU A 105 -29.22 -28.60 -17.40
N TYR A 106 -28.61 -28.09 -18.47
CA TYR A 106 -28.55 -26.65 -18.74
C TYR A 106 -29.95 -26.09 -18.95
N LEU A 107 -30.75 -26.70 -19.82
CA LEU A 107 -32.11 -26.25 -20.12
C LEU A 107 -33.01 -26.31 -18.89
N ASN A 108 -32.98 -27.40 -18.12
CA ASN A 108 -33.78 -27.54 -16.90
C ASN A 108 -33.42 -26.47 -15.85
N SER A 109 -32.12 -26.19 -15.68
CA SER A 109 -31.65 -25.14 -14.78
C SER A 109 -32.07 -23.74 -15.27
N LEU A 110 -31.98 -23.50 -16.58
CA LEU A 110 -32.40 -22.26 -17.22
C LEU A 110 -33.89 -22.00 -17.01
N TYR A 111 -34.76 -22.99 -17.25
CA TYR A 111 -36.20 -22.84 -17.07
C TYR A 111 -36.58 -22.54 -15.62
N ARG A 112 -35.94 -23.20 -14.65
CA ARG A 112 -36.15 -22.90 -13.22
C ARG A 112 -35.78 -21.45 -12.90
N LEU A 113 -34.62 -20.99 -13.36
CA LEU A 113 -34.17 -19.62 -13.13
C LEU A 113 -35.07 -18.59 -13.82
N ILE A 114 -35.54 -18.88 -15.04
CA ILE A 114 -36.49 -18.03 -15.76
C ILE A 114 -37.79 -17.90 -14.98
N HIS A 115 -38.31 -18.99 -14.42
CA HIS A 115 -39.53 -18.95 -13.62
C HIS A 115 -39.38 -18.03 -12.39
N ASP A 116 -38.29 -18.17 -11.64
CA ASP A 116 -38.01 -17.33 -10.47
C ASP A 116 -37.82 -15.86 -10.86
N LEU A 117 -37.12 -15.60 -11.96
CA LEU A 117 -36.88 -14.27 -12.49
C LEU A 117 -38.17 -13.61 -12.99
N GLU A 118 -39.04 -14.35 -13.67
CA GLU A 118 -40.33 -13.86 -14.15
C GLU A 118 -41.22 -13.40 -12.99
N MET A 119 -41.23 -14.16 -11.89
CA MET A 119 -41.92 -13.76 -10.67
C MET A 119 -41.37 -12.43 -10.13
N GLY A 120 -40.05 -12.28 -10.05
CA GLY A 120 -39.41 -11.05 -9.61
C GLY A 120 -39.72 -9.84 -10.50
N ILE A 121 -39.70 -10.02 -11.83
CA ILE A 121 -40.09 -8.96 -12.78
C ILE A 121 -41.54 -8.55 -12.58
N LYS A 122 -42.46 -9.51 -12.48
CA LYS A 122 -43.89 -9.22 -12.26
C LYS A 122 -44.11 -8.47 -10.94
N GLN A 123 -43.37 -8.82 -9.89
CA GLN A 123 -43.45 -8.15 -8.61
C GLN A 123 -42.94 -6.71 -8.68
N ASN A 124 -41.80 -6.46 -9.33
CA ASN A 124 -41.25 -5.11 -9.50
C ASN A 124 -42.18 -4.21 -10.34
N ASN A 125 -42.88 -4.78 -11.31
CA ASN A 125 -43.84 -4.05 -12.14
C ASN A 125 -45.22 -3.87 -11.47
N ALA A 126 -45.52 -4.61 -10.40
CA ALA A 126 -46.83 -4.54 -9.74
C ALA A 126 -47.03 -3.19 -9.03
N ILE A 127 -46.00 -2.71 -8.32
CA ILE A 127 -45.98 -1.43 -7.62
C ILE A 127 -44.56 -0.88 -7.67
N ASP A 128 -44.39 0.36 -8.11
CA ASP A 128 -43.11 1.07 -8.01
C ASP A 128 -42.90 1.55 -6.56
N ILE A 129 -42.19 0.72 -5.78
CA ILE A 129 -41.84 1.03 -4.39
C ILE A 129 -40.83 2.19 -4.27
N HIS A 130 -40.21 2.59 -5.38
CA HIS A 130 -39.21 3.67 -5.40
C HIS A 130 -39.79 5.00 -5.87
N GLN A 131 -41.08 5.05 -6.21
CA GLN A 131 -41.74 6.27 -6.62
C GLN A 131 -41.84 7.27 -5.45
N VAL A 132 -41.23 8.45 -5.62
CA VAL A 132 -41.36 9.57 -4.69
C VAL A 132 -42.56 10.43 -5.09
N TYR A 133 -43.61 10.44 -4.26
CA TYR A 133 -44.77 11.28 -4.48
C TYR A 133 -44.45 12.76 -4.24
N PHE A 134 -45.04 13.64 -5.06
CA PHE A 134 -44.98 15.11 -4.91
C PHE A 134 -43.58 15.75 -5.03
N GLN A 135 -42.66 15.13 -5.76
CA GLN A 135 -41.28 15.64 -5.90
C GLN A 135 -41.18 17.09 -6.43
N ASN A 136 -42.18 17.56 -7.16
CA ASN A 136 -42.23 18.91 -7.77
C ASN A 136 -43.45 19.75 -7.30
N LYS A 137 -44.09 19.42 -6.18
CA LYS A 137 -45.13 20.32 -5.65
C LYS A 137 -44.50 21.46 -4.89
N ILE A 138 -44.74 22.67 -5.36
CA ILE A 138 -44.62 23.89 -4.57
C ILE A 138 -46.00 24.07 -3.95
N ASP A 139 -46.10 23.90 -2.63
CA ASP A 139 -47.35 24.15 -1.93
C ASP A 139 -47.54 25.67 -1.86
N ASP A 140 -48.31 26.21 -2.80
CA ASP A 140 -48.83 27.58 -2.72
C ASP A 140 -50.02 27.57 -1.75
N TYR A 141 -49.75 27.94 -0.50
CA TYR A 141 -50.82 28.24 0.45
C TYR A 141 -51.28 29.68 0.22
N ASP A 142 -52.57 29.86 -0.04
CA ASP A 142 -53.19 31.19 -0.02
C ASP A 142 -53.07 31.78 1.39
N GLU A 143 -52.13 32.71 1.60
CA GLU A 143 -52.07 33.45 2.85
C GLU A 143 -53.31 34.35 2.98
N PRO A 144 -54.02 34.32 4.12
CA PRO A 144 -55.16 35.20 4.32
C PRO A 144 -54.72 36.67 4.36
N PHE A 145 -55.50 37.55 3.73
CA PHE A 145 -55.27 38.99 3.76
C PHE A 145 -55.17 39.49 5.22
N ASN A 146 -54.02 40.07 5.56
CA ASN A 146 -53.74 40.59 6.90
C ASN A 146 -53.71 42.12 6.89
N ILE A 147 -54.71 42.76 7.50
CA ILE A 147 -54.75 44.22 7.67
C ILE A 147 -54.21 44.55 9.07
N LYS A 148 -53.08 45.25 9.13
CA LYS A 148 -52.52 45.79 10.38
C LYS A 148 -52.52 47.31 10.32
N THR A 149 -53.14 47.93 11.32
CA THR A 149 -52.99 49.37 11.53
C THR A 149 -51.61 49.61 12.14
N ILE A 150 -50.71 50.22 11.37
CA ILE A 150 -49.32 50.44 11.80
C ILE A 150 -49.25 51.61 12.79
N ASN A 151 -49.92 52.72 12.46
CA ASN A 151 -49.92 53.94 13.26
C ASN A 151 -51.31 54.58 13.28
N LEU A 152 -51.65 55.22 14.40
CA LEU A 152 -52.84 56.06 14.57
C LEU A 152 -52.36 57.50 14.74
N TYR A 153 -52.76 58.39 13.82
CA TYR A 153 -52.44 59.81 13.89
C TYR A 153 -53.67 60.60 14.33
N CYS A 154 -53.57 61.26 15.49
CA CYS A 154 -54.61 62.15 16.00
C CYS A 154 -53.98 63.49 16.37
N TYR A 155 -54.47 64.58 15.77
CA TYR A 155 -53.93 65.93 16.02
C TYR A 155 -54.47 66.53 17.32
N ASN A 156 -55.78 66.41 17.58
CA ASN A 156 -56.39 66.85 18.84
C ASN A 156 -57.68 66.05 19.13
N PRO A 157 -57.74 65.29 20.23
CA PRO A 157 -58.89 64.43 20.54
C PRO A 157 -60.15 65.21 20.93
N ASN A 158 -60.03 66.50 21.26
CA ASN A 158 -61.14 67.33 21.75
C ASN A 158 -61.83 68.15 20.65
N ILE A 159 -61.40 68.00 19.39
CA ILE A 159 -61.96 68.72 18.24
C ILE A 159 -62.58 67.69 17.29
N ASN A 160 -63.89 67.78 17.07
CA ASN A 160 -64.64 66.86 16.21
C ASN A 160 -64.65 67.37 14.75
N GLN A 161 -63.46 67.51 14.15
CA GLN A 161 -63.31 67.84 12.73
C GLN A 161 -63.13 66.55 11.91
N MET A 162 -63.89 66.42 10.83
CA MET A 162 -63.81 65.28 9.93
C MET A 162 -62.68 65.47 8.90
N ALA A 163 -61.83 64.46 8.75
CA ALA A 163 -60.84 64.42 7.67
C ALA A 163 -61.55 64.06 6.35
N ASN A 164 -61.50 64.95 5.37
CA ASN A 164 -62.19 64.80 4.09
C ASN A 164 -61.26 64.33 2.97
N HIS A 165 -59.96 64.55 3.11
CA HIS A 165 -58.98 64.16 2.10
C HIS A 165 -57.63 63.76 2.72
N ILE A 166 -57.05 62.67 2.19
CA ILE A 166 -55.73 62.17 2.57
C ILE A 166 -54.89 62.10 1.31
N SER A 167 -53.70 62.73 1.31
CA SER A 167 -52.74 62.64 0.21
C SER A 167 -51.35 62.23 0.69
N TRP A 168 -50.63 61.49 -0.15
CA TRP A 168 -49.26 61.06 0.10
C TRP A 168 -48.27 62.06 -0.51
N GLN A 169 -47.14 62.27 0.18
CA GLN A 169 -46.05 63.06 -0.39
C GLN A 169 -45.41 62.32 -1.60
N PRO A 170 -45.29 62.96 -2.78
CA PRO A 170 -44.75 62.30 -3.98
C PRO A 170 -43.27 61.87 -3.85
N ASP A 171 -42.44 62.73 -3.25
CA ASP A 171 -40.98 62.54 -3.18
C ASP A 171 -40.50 61.68 -2.00
N GLY A 172 -41.42 61.22 -1.13
CA GLY A 172 -41.04 60.42 0.02
C GLY A 172 -42.25 59.77 0.67
N GLN A 173 -42.37 58.45 0.55
CA GLN A 173 -43.49 57.61 1.01
C GLN A 173 -43.61 57.50 2.55
N ARG A 174 -43.16 58.50 3.30
CA ARG A 174 -43.14 58.51 4.78
C ARG A 174 -44.02 59.59 5.40
N LYS A 175 -44.58 60.50 4.60
CA LYS A 175 -45.44 61.59 5.09
C LYS A 175 -46.77 61.61 4.36
N ILE A 176 -47.82 61.95 5.13
CA ILE A 176 -49.18 62.18 4.64
C ILE A 176 -49.60 63.60 4.96
N ALA A 177 -50.41 64.18 4.08
CA ALA A 177 -51.17 65.39 4.35
C ALA A 177 -52.64 65.01 4.51
N VAL A 178 -53.30 65.59 5.53
CA VAL A 178 -54.70 65.32 5.86
C VAL A 178 -55.42 66.67 5.99
N SER A 179 -56.57 66.81 5.33
CA SER A 179 -57.41 68.01 5.37
C SER A 179 -58.86 67.69 5.65
#